data_AF-A0A7G6WXV7-F1
#
_entry.id   AF-A0A7G6WXV7-F1
#
_cell.length_a   1.000
_cell.length_b   1.000
_cell.length_c   1.000
_cell.angle_alpha   90.00
_cell.angle_beta   90.00
_cell.angle_gamma   90.00
#
_symmetry.space_group_name_H-M   'P 1'
#
loop_
_entity.id
_entity.type
_entity.pdbx_description
1 polymer ?
#
loop_
_entity_poly.entity_id
_entity_poly.type
_entity_poly.pdbx_seq_one_letter_code
_entity_poly.pdbx_strand_id
1 'polypeptide(L)'
;MVRVMLEDEDYCDVPADLMTFDEGVVVFWREGEEVGRHRQMRIRSLEMLASRSMGRRIEEARKTFPNAYRSWSPEEEDRLKELHEGGMGKDVLVKELGRQPGGIEVRMRTLGLLSDDEKLR
;
A
#
# COMPACT_ATOMS: atom_id res chain seq x y z
N MET A 1 2.15 -1.66 15.30
CA MET A 1 3.54 -1.96 15.68
C MET A 1 4.34 -0.71 15.42
N VAL A 2 5.08 -0.30 16.41
CA VAL A 2 5.87 0.91 16.44
C VAL A 2 7.28 0.50 16.77
N ARG A 3 8.26 0.97 16.01
CA ARG A 3 9.66 0.85 16.35
C ARG A 3 10.12 2.17 16.94
N VAL A 4 10.71 2.13 18.12
CA VAL A 4 11.18 3.31 18.85
C VAL A 4 12.65 3.14 19.18
N MET A 5 13.45 4.18 18.95
CA MET A 5 14.78 4.31 19.54
C MET A 5 14.73 5.36 20.64
N LEU A 6 15.05 4.94 21.86
CA LEU A 6 15.20 5.83 23.01
C LEU A 6 16.66 6.29 23.10
N GLU A 7 16.93 7.38 23.80
CA GLU A 7 18.24 8.06 23.73
C GLU A 7 19.42 7.19 24.21
N ASP A 8 19.16 6.29 25.16
CA ASP A 8 20.16 5.41 25.77
C ASP A 8 19.82 3.91 25.64
N GLU A 9 18.88 3.54 24.74
CA GLU A 9 18.47 2.15 24.53
C GLU A 9 18.56 1.76 23.04
N ASP A 10 18.75 0.47 22.78
CA ASP A 10 18.60 -0.12 21.46
C ASP A 10 17.15 0.01 20.95
N TYR A 11 16.95 -0.25 19.65
CA TYR A 11 15.61 -0.24 19.05
C TYR A 11 14.66 -1.20 19.77
N CYS A 12 13.48 -0.70 20.13
CA CYS A 12 12.39 -1.48 20.70
C CYS A 12 11.21 -1.55 19.72
N ASP A 13 10.79 -2.76 19.36
CA ASP A 13 9.60 -3.02 18.56
C ASP A 13 8.41 -3.30 19.50
N VAL A 14 7.48 -2.35 19.57
CA VAL A 14 6.31 -2.41 20.46
C VAL A 14 5.04 -2.62 19.63
N PRO A 15 4.18 -3.59 19.97
CA PRO A 15 2.91 -3.81 19.27
C PRO A 15 1.83 -2.78 19.65
N ALA A 16 2.17 -1.49 19.65
CA ALA A 16 1.28 -0.38 20.00
C ALA A 16 0.50 0.16 18.78
N ASP A 17 -0.64 0.79 19.06
CA ASP A 17 -1.43 1.63 18.16
C ASP A 17 -1.51 3.10 18.59
N LEU A 18 -1.20 3.39 19.87
CA LEU A 18 -1.09 4.74 20.43
C LEU A 18 0.16 4.84 21.32
N MET A 19 0.81 6.00 21.31
CA MET A 19 1.91 6.34 22.21
C MET A 19 1.61 7.72 22.83
N THR A 20 1.73 7.82 24.15
CA THR A 20 1.59 9.09 24.88
C THR A 20 2.91 9.47 25.52
N PHE A 21 3.15 10.78 25.61
CA PHE A 21 4.35 11.33 26.21
C PHE A 21 3.98 12.42 27.20
N ASP A 22 4.29 12.20 28.47
CA ASP A 22 4.01 13.14 29.54
C ASP A 22 5.10 13.07 30.62
N GLU A 23 5.53 14.22 31.12
CA GLU A 23 6.55 14.36 32.19
C GLU A 23 7.80 13.46 32.04
N GLY A 24 8.26 13.21 30.81
CA GLY A 24 9.43 12.34 30.57
C GLY A 24 9.13 10.85 30.71
N VAL A 25 7.87 10.45 30.53
CA VAL A 25 7.42 9.08 30.46
C VAL A 25 6.76 8.84 29.11
N VAL A 26 7.26 7.84 28.40
CA VAL A 26 6.64 7.31 27.19
C VAL A 26 5.79 6.11 27.60
N VAL A 27 4.50 6.12 27.24
CA VAL A 27 3.59 4.99 27.44
C VAL A 27 3.09 4.51 26.09
N PHE A 28 3.13 3.20 25.89
CA PHE A 28 2.66 2.52 24.70
C PHE A 28 1.34 1.83 24.98
N TRP A 29 0.39 2.01 24.08
CA TRP A 29 -0.97 1.51 24.21
C TRP A 29 -1.35 0.63 23.02
N ARG A 30 -2.19 -0.37 23.27
CA ARG A 30 -2.86 -1.16 22.24
C ARG A 30 -4.30 -1.38 22.65
N GLU A 31 -5.26 -1.00 21.80
CA GLU A 31 -6.69 -1.20 22.06
C GLU A 31 -7.15 -0.64 23.43
N GLY A 32 -6.48 0.42 23.91
CA GLY A 32 -6.76 1.06 25.21
C GLY A 32 -6.01 0.45 26.39
N GLU A 33 -5.25 -0.64 26.20
CA GLU A 33 -4.43 -1.28 27.24
C GLU A 33 -2.97 -0.81 27.17
N GLU A 34 -2.35 -0.59 28.33
CA GLU A 34 -0.92 -0.28 28.42
C GLU A 34 -0.09 -1.53 28.10
N VAL A 35 0.75 -1.45 27.07
CA VAL A 35 1.64 -2.54 26.62
C VAL A 35 3.12 -2.28 26.89
N GLY A 36 3.47 -1.08 27.35
CA GLY A 36 4.84 -0.74 27.73
C GLY A 36 4.99 0.68 28.27
N ARG A 37 6.01 0.89 29.10
CA ARG A 37 6.30 2.17 29.72
C ARG A 37 7.81 2.36 29.89
N HIS A 38 8.31 3.51 29.48
CA HIS A 38 9.73 3.85 29.58
C HIS A 38 9.90 5.27 30.12
N ARG A 39 10.79 5.45 31.09
CA ARG A 39 11.18 6.78 31.58
C ARG A 39 12.23 7.36 30.66
N GLN A 40 11.82 8.27 29.80
CA GLN A 40 12.65 8.81 28.73
C GLN A 40 12.29 10.27 28.50
N MET A 41 13.27 11.17 28.44
CA MET A 41 13.01 12.59 28.19
C MET A 41 12.92 12.92 26.70
N ARG A 42 13.48 12.05 25.84
CA ARG A 42 13.65 12.29 24.41
C ARG A 42 13.52 10.97 23.64
N ILE A 43 12.85 11.04 22.49
CA ILE A 43 12.76 9.95 21.52
C ILE A 43 13.72 10.28 20.38
N ARG A 44 14.66 9.38 20.06
CA ARG A 44 15.62 9.60 18.97
C ARG A 44 15.01 9.31 17.60
N SER A 45 14.25 8.22 17.50
CA SER A 45 13.58 7.82 16.27
C SER A 45 12.26 7.13 16.58
N LEU A 46 11.25 7.41 15.77
CA LEU A 46 9.93 6.80 15.84
C LEU A 46 9.53 6.36 14.43
N GLU A 47 9.38 5.07 14.22
CA GLU A 47 8.93 4.50 12.97
C GLU A 47 7.61 3.74 13.20
N MET A 48 6.58 4.15 12.46
CA MET A 48 5.38 3.33 12.34
C MET A 48 5.72 2.16 11.44
N LEU A 49 5.93 0.99 12.05
CA LEU A 49 5.93 -0.30 11.34
C LEU A 49 4.48 -0.59 10.95
N ALA A 50 4.01 0.19 9.98
CA ALA A 50 2.59 0.34 9.70
C ALA A 50 1.94 -1.01 9.47
N SER A 51 0.77 -1.15 10.07
CA SER A 51 -0.21 -2.19 9.81
C SER A 51 -0.67 -2.27 8.35
N ARG A 52 -0.16 -1.44 7.41
CA ARG A 52 -0.30 -1.60 5.96
C ARG A 52 0.93 -1.08 5.21
N SER A 53 2.09 -1.75 5.32
CA SER A 53 3.23 -1.45 4.43
C SER A 53 2.77 -1.49 2.97
N MET A 54 3.33 -0.62 2.12
CA MET A 54 3.04 -0.65 0.67
C MET A 54 3.26 -2.06 0.10
N GLY A 55 4.28 -2.77 0.60
CA GLY A 55 4.52 -4.19 0.32
C GLY A 55 3.31 -5.08 0.62
N ARG A 56 2.72 -5.00 1.82
CA ARG A 56 1.51 -5.77 2.17
C ARG A 56 0.31 -5.39 1.29
N ARG A 57 0.15 -4.11 0.95
CA ARG A 57 -0.93 -3.67 0.04
C ARG A 57 -0.75 -4.25 -1.37
N ILE A 58 0.48 -4.28 -1.86
CA ILE A 58 0.84 -4.91 -3.15
C ILE A 58 0.58 -6.42 -3.08
N GLU A 59 1.00 -7.08 -2.00
CA GLU A 59 0.79 -8.52 -1.79
C GLU A 59 -0.70 -8.89 -1.78
N GLU A 60 -1.51 -8.17 -1.00
CA GLU A 60 -2.97 -8.36 -0.96
C GLU A 60 -3.61 -8.09 -2.32
N ALA A 61 -3.22 -7.01 -3.01
CA ALA A 61 -3.72 -6.72 -4.35
C ALA A 61 -3.38 -7.84 -5.35
N ARG A 62 -2.18 -8.44 -5.23
CA ARG A 62 -1.72 -9.55 -6.09
C ARG A 62 -2.46 -10.85 -5.88
N LYS A 63 -3.14 -11.05 -4.75
CA LYS A 63 -4.05 -12.20 -4.55
C LYS A 63 -5.24 -12.17 -5.50
N THR A 64 -5.71 -10.98 -5.87
CA THR A 64 -6.84 -10.80 -6.80
C THR A 64 -6.37 -10.47 -8.22
N PHE A 65 -5.32 -9.68 -8.35
CA PHE A 65 -4.78 -9.19 -9.62
C PHE A 65 -3.29 -9.50 -9.68
N PRO A 66 -2.87 -10.67 -10.23
CA PRO A 66 -1.49 -11.15 -10.18
C PRO A 66 -0.42 -10.15 -10.67
N ASN A 67 -0.83 -9.25 -11.58
CA ASN A 67 0.03 -8.21 -12.17
C ASN A 67 -0.17 -6.82 -11.56
N ALA A 68 -0.85 -6.70 -10.40
CA ALA A 68 -0.96 -5.44 -9.68
C ALA A 68 0.41 -4.84 -9.35
N TYR A 69 0.54 -3.53 -9.60
CA TYR A 69 1.75 -2.73 -9.40
C TYR A 69 3.00 -3.20 -10.16
N ARG A 70 2.89 -4.13 -11.13
CA ARG A 70 4.01 -4.48 -12.01
C ARG A 70 4.20 -3.40 -13.09
N SER A 71 5.37 -3.32 -13.70
CA SER A 71 5.55 -2.58 -14.96
C SER A 71 4.75 -3.25 -16.07
N TRP A 72 4.23 -2.48 -17.03
CA TRP A 72 3.61 -3.04 -18.24
C TRP A 72 4.70 -3.52 -19.19
N SER A 73 4.59 -4.75 -19.70
CA SER A 73 5.43 -5.21 -20.81
C SER A 73 4.80 -4.83 -22.15
N PRO A 74 5.60 -4.69 -23.23
CA PRO A 74 5.08 -4.40 -24.57
C PRO A 74 3.97 -5.38 -25.02
N GLU A 75 4.12 -6.66 -24.69
CA GLU A 75 3.15 -7.71 -25.04
C GLU A 75 1.82 -7.52 -24.30
N GLU A 76 1.85 -7.09 -23.03
CA GLU A 76 0.63 -6.75 -22.30
C GLU A 76 -0.07 -5.52 -22.90
N GLU A 77 0.69 -4.56 -23.43
CA GLU A 77 0.12 -3.38 -24.08
C GLU A 77 -0.54 -3.71 -25.41
N ASP A 78 0.11 -4.55 -26.22
CA ASP A 78 -0.45 -4.98 -27.49
C ASP A 78 -1.71 -5.81 -27.25
N ARG A 79 -1.71 -6.68 -26.24
CA ARG A 79 -2.92 -7.39 -25.81
C ARG A 79 -4.03 -6.45 -25.34
N LEU A 80 -3.69 -5.39 -24.59
CA LEU A 80 -4.65 -4.38 -24.15
C LEU A 80 -5.30 -3.67 -25.35
N LYS A 81 -4.52 -3.30 -26.37
CA LYS A 81 -5.03 -2.67 -27.60
C LYS A 81 -5.97 -3.62 -28.34
N GLU A 82 -5.57 -4.86 -28.56
CA GLU A 82 -6.40 -5.88 -29.23
C GLU A 82 -7.76 -6.06 -28.55
N LEU A 83 -7.76 -6.20 -27.22
CA LEU A 83 -8.99 -6.39 -26.45
C LEU A 83 -9.88 -5.14 -26.50
N HIS A 84 -9.29 -3.95 -26.46
CA HIS A 84 -10.04 -2.70 -26.57
C HIS A 84 -10.65 -2.50 -27.96
N GLU A 85 -9.87 -2.74 -29.04
CA GLU A 85 -10.36 -2.69 -30.43
C GLU A 85 -11.46 -3.72 -30.68
N GLY A 86 -11.36 -4.89 -30.04
CA GLY A 86 -12.40 -5.91 -30.04
C GLY A 86 -13.66 -5.56 -29.23
N GLY A 87 -13.70 -4.38 -28.59
CA GLY A 87 -14.85 -3.91 -27.80
C GLY A 87 -15.06 -4.70 -26.50
N MET A 88 -14.01 -5.33 -25.97
CA MET A 88 -14.12 -6.13 -24.75
C MET A 88 -14.37 -5.24 -23.54
N GLY A 89 -15.33 -5.64 -22.71
CA GLY A 89 -15.65 -4.92 -21.48
C GLY A 89 -14.59 -5.07 -20.40
N LYS A 90 -14.67 -4.18 -19.40
CA LYS A 90 -13.82 -4.11 -18.21
C LYS A 90 -13.46 -5.45 -17.59
N ASP A 91 -14.44 -6.32 -17.37
CA ASP A 91 -14.23 -7.58 -16.66
C ASP A 91 -13.33 -8.55 -17.46
N VAL A 92 -13.43 -8.53 -18.79
CA VAL A 92 -12.57 -9.31 -19.68
C VAL A 92 -11.15 -8.76 -19.61
N LEU A 93 -10.97 -7.45 -19.70
CA LEU A 93 -9.66 -6.80 -19.61
C LEU A 93 -8.96 -7.09 -18.28
N VAL A 94 -9.69 -7.00 -17.17
CA VAL A 94 -9.18 -7.31 -15.83
C VAL A 94 -8.73 -8.77 -15.74
N LYS A 95 -9.54 -9.70 -16.27
CA LYS A 95 -9.25 -11.13 -16.24
C LYS A 95 -8.05 -11.50 -17.11
N GLU A 96 -8.01 -11.02 -18.35
CA GLU A 96 -6.97 -11.37 -19.33
C GLU A 96 -5.61 -10.77 -18.94
N LEU A 97 -5.60 -9.55 -18.41
CA LEU A 97 -4.35 -8.86 -18.05
C LEU A 97 -3.92 -9.13 -16.61
N GLY A 98 -4.82 -9.62 -15.75
CA GLY A 98 -4.57 -9.83 -14.32
C GLY A 98 -4.24 -8.54 -13.57
N ARG A 99 -4.78 -7.41 -14.03
CA ARG A 99 -4.46 -6.04 -13.57
C ARG A 99 -5.67 -5.39 -12.91
N GLN A 100 -5.41 -4.44 -12.01
CA GLN A 100 -6.47 -3.64 -11.39
C GLN A 100 -7.15 -2.73 -12.42
N PRO A 101 -8.48 -2.53 -12.34
CA PRO A 101 -9.21 -1.69 -13.29
C PRO A 101 -8.66 -0.27 -13.41
N GLY A 102 -8.34 0.39 -12.29
CA GLY A 102 -7.75 1.73 -12.31
C GLY A 102 -6.35 1.76 -12.96
N GLY A 103 -5.58 0.68 -12.84
CA GLY A 103 -4.29 0.56 -13.52
C GLY A 103 -4.43 0.39 -15.03
N ILE A 104 -5.47 -0.33 -15.47
CA ILE A 104 -5.83 -0.46 -16.89
C ILE A 104 -6.28 0.89 -17.45
N GLU A 105 -7.19 1.60 -16.75
CA GLU A 105 -7.66 2.92 -17.16
C GLU A 105 -6.52 3.92 -17.34
N VAL A 106 -5.62 4.01 -16.36
CA VAL A 106 -4.44 4.89 -16.45
C VAL A 106 -3.57 4.52 -17.65
N ARG A 107 -3.38 3.22 -17.91
CA ARG A 107 -2.56 2.80 -19.05
C ARG A 107 -3.22 3.09 -20.38
N MET A 108 -4.53 2.85 -20.50
CA MET A 108 -5.31 3.17 -21.69
C MET A 108 -5.27 4.67 -22.01
N ARG A 109 -5.39 5.55 -21.01
CA ARG A 109 -5.19 7.01 -21.21
C ARG A 109 -3.78 7.33 -21.66
N THR A 110 -2.77 6.72 -21.05
CA THR A 110 -1.36 6.88 -21.46
C THR A 110 -1.13 6.49 -22.93
N LEU A 111 -1.85 5.47 -23.40
CA LEU A 111 -1.80 4.99 -24.78
C LEU A 111 -2.74 5.73 -25.74
N GLY A 112 -3.55 6.68 -25.25
CA GLY A 112 -4.53 7.41 -26.06
C GLY A 112 -5.78 6.59 -26.44
N LEU A 113 -6.03 5.46 -25.78
CA LEU A 113 -7.18 4.58 -26.01
C LEU A 113 -8.43 5.01 -25.23
N LEU A 114 -8.26 5.79 -24.16
CA LEU A 114 -9.34 6.40 -23.39
C LEU A 114 -9.07 7.88 -23.25
N SER A 115 -10.12 8.70 -23.36
CA SER A 115 -10.04 10.12 -22.99
C SER A 115 -10.04 10.28 -21.46
N ASP A 116 -9.62 11.45 -20.96
CA ASP A 116 -9.48 11.70 -19.52
C ASP A 116 -10.81 11.53 -18.75
N ASP A 117 -11.93 11.92 -19.37
CA ASP A 117 -13.27 11.84 -18.78
C ASP A 117 -13.96 10.48 -18.99
N GLU A 118 -13.40 9.62 -19.84
CA GLU A 118 -13.98 8.33 -20.16
C GLU A 118 -13.61 7.27 -19.11
N LYS A 119 -14.62 6.50 -18.72
CA LYS A 119 -14.49 5.40 -17.76
C LYS A 119 -14.46 4.08 -18.51
N LEU A 120 -13.67 3.15 -17.98
CA LEU A 120 -13.66 1.78 -18.47
C LEU A 120 -15.02 1.14 -18.20
N ARG A 121 -15.74 0.81 -19.28
CA ARG A 121 -17.09 0.22 -19.24
C ARG A 121 -17.04 -1.30 -19.21
#